data_AF-A0AB74HPK9-F1
#
_entry.id   AF-A0AB74HPK9-F1
#
_cell.length_a   1.000
_cell.length_b   1.000
_cell.length_c   1.000
_cell.angle_alpha   90.00
_cell.angle_beta   90.00
_cell.angle_gamma   90.00
#
_symmetry.space_group_name_H-M   'P 1'
#
loop_
_entity.id
_entity.type
_entity.pdbx_description
1 polymer ?
#
loop_
_entity_poly.entity_id
_entity_poly.type
_entity_poly.pdbx_seq_one_letter_code
_entity_poly.pdbx_strand_id
1 'polypeptide(L)'
;MDCVTLSTNETGDEFGFLKDDRETIYVWWHEMNELEVAASFEAFVEVKQMEGDVIEAFCERVEANGLVFGLSAKQDEGWAYAPSHVEATDVLLFFSSRKFALACRTEEWTDYHVIELPVELFLKRWLPNVSEDELLCGLDWSSGLVGLEDDSETMLEFLE
;
A
#
# COMPACT_ATOMS: atom_id res chain seq x y z
N MET A 1 11.90 -9.56 -29.98
CA MET A 1 11.71 -8.10 -29.95
C MET A 1 13.04 -7.45 -29.65
N ASP A 2 13.27 -6.21 -30.10
CA ASP A 2 14.47 -5.45 -29.74
C ASP A 2 14.13 -4.52 -28.57
N CYS A 3 14.41 -4.96 -27.34
CA CYS A 3 14.08 -4.26 -26.10
C CYS A 3 15.33 -3.92 -25.29
N VAL A 4 15.17 -2.99 -24.34
CA VAL A 4 16.19 -2.66 -23.34
C VAL A 4 15.62 -2.98 -21.97
N THR A 5 16.22 -3.96 -21.30
CA THR A 5 15.87 -4.36 -19.94
C THR A 5 16.59 -3.48 -18.92
N LEU A 6 15.83 -2.93 -17.97
CA LEU A 6 16.33 -2.11 -16.87
C LEU A 6 16.52 -2.92 -15.59
N SER A 7 15.63 -3.89 -15.32
CA SER A 7 15.69 -4.78 -14.17
C SER A 7 14.99 -6.12 -14.45
N THR A 8 15.32 -7.14 -13.66
CA THR A 8 14.74 -8.49 -13.69
C THR A 8 14.42 -8.95 -12.27
N ASN A 9 13.30 -9.62 -12.04
CA ASN A 9 13.02 -10.28 -10.75
C ASN A 9 13.56 -11.74 -10.72
N GLU A 10 13.39 -12.44 -9.59
CA GLU A 10 13.88 -13.82 -9.42
C GLU A 10 13.12 -14.86 -10.26
N THR A 11 11.90 -14.54 -10.72
CA THR A 11 11.07 -15.38 -11.58
C THR A 11 11.40 -15.21 -13.07
N GLY A 12 12.27 -14.26 -13.42
CA GLY A 12 12.71 -14.00 -14.79
C GLY A 12 11.80 -13.05 -15.57
N ASP A 13 10.89 -12.36 -14.89
CA ASP A 13 10.14 -11.24 -15.47
C ASP A 13 11.06 -10.04 -15.55
N GLU A 14 10.93 -9.28 -16.65
CA GLU A 14 11.77 -8.12 -16.87
C GLU A 14 10.96 -6.85 -17.14
N PHE A 15 11.53 -5.74 -16.70
CA PHE A 15 10.98 -4.39 -16.79
C PHE A 15 11.91 -3.55 -17.67
N GLY A 16 11.34 -2.81 -18.64
CA GLY A 16 12.12 -2.04 -19.60
C GLY A 16 11.29 -1.25 -20.62
N PHE A 17 11.91 -0.91 -21.75
CA PHE A 17 11.25 -0.24 -22.88
C PHE A 17 11.68 -0.85 -24.22
N LEU A 18 10.89 -0.60 -25.27
CA LEU A 18 11.20 -1.04 -26.64
C LEU A 18 12.22 -0.10 -27.27
N LYS A 19 13.15 -0.61 -28.10
CA LYS A 19 14.15 0.30 -28.72
C LYS A 19 13.53 1.36 -29.64
N ASP A 20 12.41 1.01 -30.26
CA ASP A 20 11.63 1.86 -31.18
C ASP A 20 10.58 2.72 -30.46
N ASP A 21 10.27 2.42 -29.19
CA ASP A 21 9.40 3.19 -28.30
C ASP A 21 10.03 3.26 -26.91
N ARG A 22 10.79 4.34 -26.70
CA ARG A 22 11.56 4.57 -25.46
C ARG A 22 10.81 5.43 -24.46
N GLU A 23 9.59 5.83 -24.78
CA GLU A 23 8.75 6.62 -23.87
C GLU A 23 7.99 5.64 -22.99
N THR A 24 7.27 4.69 -23.58
CA THR A 24 6.44 3.72 -22.88
C THR A 24 7.26 2.69 -22.08
N ILE A 25 6.81 2.40 -20.87
CA ILE A 25 7.41 1.40 -19.99
C ILE A 25 6.55 0.13 -19.99
N TYR A 26 7.23 -1.00 -20.11
CA TYR A 26 6.62 -2.32 -20.26
C TYR A 26 7.17 -3.31 -19.24
N VAL A 27 6.33 -4.27 -18.88
CA VAL A 27 6.75 -5.50 -18.20
C VAL A 27 6.47 -6.68 -19.12
N TRP A 28 7.44 -7.56 -19.27
CA TRP A 28 7.31 -8.80 -20.04
C TRP A 28 7.52 -10.01 -19.14
N TRP A 29 6.52 -10.90 -19.17
CA TRP A 29 6.46 -12.11 -18.37
C TRP A 29 6.80 -13.28 -19.28
N HIS A 30 7.60 -14.25 -18.81
CA HIS A 30 8.15 -15.29 -19.69
C HIS A 30 7.08 -16.24 -20.31
N GLU A 31 5.80 -16.09 -19.97
CA GLU A 31 4.69 -16.86 -20.53
C GLU A 31 3.52 -16.02 -21.11
N MET A 32 3.51 -14.68 -20.95
CA MET A 32 2.40 -13.83 -21.44
C MET A 32 2.86 -12.45 -21.92
N ASN A 33 2.09 -11.91 -22.89
CA ASN A 33 2.35 -10.68 -23.63
C ASN A 33 2.77 -9.46 -22.78
N GLU A 34 3.47 -8.55 -23.46
CA GLU A 34 3.80 -7.18 -23.06
C GLU A 34 2.58 -6.44 -22.49
N LEU A 35 2.71 -6.00 -21.22
CA LEU A 35 1.73 -5.16 -20.54
C LEU A 35 2.30 -3.74 -20.42
N GLU A 36 1.57 -2.75 -20.95
CA GLU A 36 1.86 -1.33 -20.73
C GLU A 36 1.57 -1.00 -19.26
N VAL A 37 2.58 -0.52 -18.54
CA VAL A 37 2.43 -0.13 -17.12
C VAL A 37 2.40 1.38 -16.91
N ALA A 38 2.92 2.16 -17.87
CA ALA A 38 2.78 3.61 -17.90
C ALA A 38 3.06 4.14 -19.32
N ALA A 39 2.36 5.22 -19.68
CA ALA A 39 2.52 5.89 -20.97
C ALA A 39 3.91 6.56 -21.14
N SER A 40 4.61 6.86 -20.05
CA SER A 40 6.02 7.25 -20.11
C SER A 40 6.81 6.90 -18.84
N PHE A 41 8.14 6.93 -18.92
CA PHE A 41 9.01 6.85 -17.73
C PHE A 41 8.73 7.98 -16.74
N GLU A 42 8.56 9.20 -17.21
CA GLU A 42 8.21 10.34 -16.36
C GLU A 42 6.87 10.11 -15.65
N ALA A 43 5.85 9.63 -16.37
CA ALA A 43 4.56 9.30 -15.77
C ALA A 43 4.69 8.18 -14.72
N PHE A 44 5.50 7.16 -14.98
CA PHE A 44 5.78 6.11 -14.00
C PHE A 44 6.46 6.66 -12.74
N VAL A 45 7.48 7.50 -12.91
CA VAL A 45 8.20 8.14 -11.79
C VAL A 45 7.28 9.07 -11.00
N GLU A 46 6.44 9.86 -11.67
CA GLU A 46 5.48 10.74 -11.00
C GLU A 46 4.50 9.94 -10.13
N VAL A 47 3.96 8.82 -10.63
CA VAL A 47 3.07 7.95 -9.85
C VAL A 47 3.80 7.38 -8.64
N LYS A 48 4.99 6.81 -8.82
CA LYS A 48 5.76 6.23 -7.71
C LYS A 48 6.21 7.25 -6.68
N GLN A 49 6.52 8.47 -7.11
CA GLN A 49 6.81 9.57 -6.20
C GLN A 49 5.57 9.98 -5.40
N MET A 50 4.39 10.07 -6.04
CA MET A 50 3.15 10.38 -5.34
C MET A 50 2.77 9.32 -4.30
N GLU A 51 2.98 8.03 -4.59
CA GLU A 51 2.78 6.95 -3.61
C GLU A 51 3.73 7.13 -2.41
N GLY A 52 5.02 7.37 -2.67
CA GLY A 52 6.01 7.65 -1.63
C GLY A 52 5.64 8.85 -0.75
N ASP A 53 5.17 9.95 -1.34
CA ASP A 53 4.73 11.14 -0.61
C ASP A 53 3.55 10.85 0.34
N VAL A 54 2.65 9.92 -0.03
CA VAL A 54 1.53 9.51 0.81
C VAL A 54 2.02 8.70 2.02
N ILE A 55 2.95 7.76 1.80
CA ILE A 55 3.54 6.94 2.86
C ILE A 55 4.32 7.83 3.82
N GLU A 56 5.19 8.71 3.31
CA GLU A 56 5.97 9.65 4.13
C GLU A 56 5.04 10.49 5.00
N ALA A 57 3.97 11.05 4.42
CA ALA A 57 3.02 11.87 5.18
C ALA A 57 2.26 11.07 6.25
N PHE A 58 1.97 9.78 6.01
CA PHE A 58 1.39 8.88 7.01
C PHE A 58 2.40 8.66 8.16
N CYS A 59 3.64 8.29 7.83
CA CYS A 59 4.70 7.98 8.78
C CYS A 59 5.05 9.19 9.65
N GLU A 60 5.26 10.36 9.06
CA GLU A 60 5.51 11.62 9.78
C GLU A 60 4.41 11.90 10.83
N ARG A 61 3.15 11.68 10.47
CA ARG A 61 2.02 11.87 11.39
C ARG A 61 2.04 10.86 12.51
N VAL A 62 2.28 9.58 12.21
CA VAL A 62 2.37 8.49 13.19
C VAL A 62 3.51 8.73 14.17
N GLU A 63 4.70 9.11 13.69
CA GLU A 63 5.85 9.44 14.53
C GLU A 63 5.57 10.64 15.44
N ALA A 64 4.96 11.69 14.89
CA ALA A 64 4.66 12.91 15.64
C ALA A 64 3.67 12.68 16.80
N ASN A 65 2.76 11.71 16.67
CA ASN A 65 1.74 11.44 17.68
C ASN A 65 1.95 10.13 18.47
N GLY A 66 2.84 9.26 18.00
CA GLY A 66 3.19 7.97 18.62
C GLY A 66 2.13 6.88 18.49
N LEU A 67 1.09 7.09 17.68
CA LEU A 67 -0.06 6.21 17.54
C LEU A 67 -0.39 5.96 16.07
N VAL A 68 -0.80 4.72 15.82
CA VAL A 68 -1.59 4.30 14.66
C VAL A 68 -3.03 4.09 15.14
N PHE A 69 -4.00 4.35 14.30
CA PHE A 69 -5.41 4.15 14.60
C PHE A 69 -5.98 3.08 13.67
N GLY A 70 -7.00 2.38 14.15
CA GLY A 70 -7.77 1.43 13.35
C GLY A 70 -9.25 1.49 13.65
N LEU A 71 -10.02 0.76 12.87
CA LEU A 71 -11.42 0.48 13.14
C LEU A 71 -11.58 -1.00 13.48
N SER A 72 -12.34 -1.31 14.53
CA SER A 72 -12.58 -2.69 14.92
C SER A 72 -13.99 -2.87 15.50
N ALA A 73 -14.62 -4.01 15.21
CA ALA A 73 -15.96 -4.36 15.72
C ALA A 73 -15.99 -4.42 17.26
N LYS A 74 -14.90 -4.92 17.87
CA LYS A 74 -14.66 -4.92 19.31
C LYS A 74 -13.28 -4.34 19.60
N GLN A 75 -12.93 -4.16 20.88
CA GLN A 75 -11.64 -3.59 21.26
C GLN A 75 -10.43 -4.37 20.73
N ASP A 76 -10.56 -5.69 20.58
CA ASP A 76 -9.48 -6.62 20.24
C ASP A 76 -9.85 -7.67 19.17
N GLU A 77 -11.02 -7.55 18.54
CA GLU A 77 -11.53 -8.52 17.56
C GLU A 77 -12.32 -7.83 16.45
N GLY A 78 -12.08 -8.25 15.20
CA GLY A 78 -12.81 -7.79 14.01
C GLY A 78 -12.29 -6.48 13.43
N TRP A 79 -11.00 -6.42 13.10
CA TRP A 79 -10.38 -5.27 12.45
C TRP A 79 -11.01 -4.98 11.08
N ALA A 80 -11.03 -3.71 10.66
CA ALA A 80 -11.53 -3.32 9.35
C ALA A 80 -10.55 -3.77 8.26
N TYR A 81 -11.06 -4.57 7.32
CA TYR A 81 -10.33 -5.02 6.14
C TYR A 81 -11.24 -4.98 4.92
N ALA A 82 -10.64 -4.82 3.74
CA ALA A 82 -11.34 -4.83 2.46
C ALA A 82 -10.51 -5.60 1.42
N PRO A 83 -11.13 -6.19 0.38
CA PRO A 83 -10.37 -6.77 -0.74
C PRO A 83 -9.48 -5.73 -1.41
N SER A 84 -8.25 -6.11 -1.72
CA SER A 84 -7.30 -5.22 -2.41
C SER A 84 -7.76 -4.91 -3.83
N HIS A 85 -7.43 -3.70 -4.27
CA HIS A 85 -7.60 -3.26 -5.66
C HIS A 85 -6.35 -3.49 -6.51
N VAL A 86 -5.21 -3.81 -5.88
CA VAL A 86 -3.90 -3.96 -6.51
C VAL A 86 -3.55 -5.44 -6.67
N GLU A 87 -3.82 -6.26 -5.65
CA GLU A 87 -3.45 -7.67 -5.61
C GLU A 87 -4.61 -8.59 -5.23
N ALA A 88 -4.42 -9.91 -5.40
CA ALA A 88 -5.42 -10.91 -5.04
C ALA A 88 -5.36 -11.28 -3.54
N THR A 89 -5.40 -10.26 -2.66
CA THR A 89 -5.36 -10.39 -1.20
C THR A 89 -6.30 -9.38 -0.53
N ASP A 90 -6.35 -9.38 0.80
CA ASP A 90 -7.09 -8.40 1.62
C ASP A 90 -6.16 -7.32 2.19
N VAL A 91 -6.74 -6.16 2.51
CA VAL A 91 -6.07 -4.96 3.00
C VAL A 91 -6.55 -4.67 4.42
N LEU A 92 -5.65 -4.61 5.39
CA LEU A 92 -5.96 -4.12 6.73
C LEU A 92 -5.81 -2.60 6.80
N LEU A 93 -6.83 -1.91 7.34
CA LEU A 93 -6.83 -0.45 7.35
C LEU A 93 -6.14 0.15 8.58
N PHE A 94 -5.23 1.08 8.32
CA PHE A 94 -4.49 1.84 9.33
C PHE A 94 -4.57 3.33 9.05
N PHE A 95 -4.69 4.12 10.12
CA PHE A 95 -4.87 5.56 10.03
C PHE A 95 -3.84 6.26 10.91
N SER A 96 -3.23 7.32 10.38
CA SER A 96 -2.30 8.17 11.13
C SER A 96 -3.02 9.13 12.08
N SER A 97 -4.35 9.25 11.98
CA SER A 97 -5.15 10.06 12.88
C SER A 97 -6.53 9.48 13.17
N ARG A 98 -7.04 9.71 14.38
CA ARG A 98 -8.42 9.41 14.77
C ARG A 98 -9.45 10.02 13.81
N LYS A 99 -9.17 11.18 13.21
CA LYS A 99 -10.07 11.84 12.25
C LYS A 99 -10.25 11.00 10.99
N PHE A 100 -9.17 10.45 10.44
CA PHE A 100 -9.22 9.61 9.24
C PHE A 100 -9.95 8.29 9.54
N ALA A 101 -9.65 7.64 10.66
CA ALA A 101 -10.39 6.45 11.10
C ALA A 101 -11.90 6.72 11.21
N LEU A 102 -12.31 7.82 11.85
CA LEU A 102 -13.73 8.19 11.97
C LEU A 102 -14.39 8.49 10.62
N ALA A 103 -13.64 8.99 9.64
CA ALA A 103 -14.17 9.27 8.30
C ALA A 103 -14.51 7.99 7.53
N CYS A 104 -13.78 6.89 7.80
CA CYS A 104 -14.06 5.56 7.24
C CYS A 104 -15.11 4.77 8.03
N ARG A 105 -15.68 5.32 9.11
CA ARG A 105 -16.72 4.66 9.90
C ARG A 105 -18.09 4.75 9.21
N THR A 106 -18.19 4.10 8.05
CA THR A 106 -19.35 4.05 7.15
C THR A 106 -19.58 2.61 6.69
N GLU A 107 -20.70 2.36 6.01
CA GLU A 107 -21.06 1.06 5.44
C GLU A 107 -20.90 -0.07 6.48
N GLU A 108 -20.11 -1.09 6.18
CA GLU A 108 -19.87 -2.27 7.02
C GLU A 108 -19.24 -1.94 8.37
N TRP A 109 -18.57 -0.79 8.49
CA TRP A 109 -17.87 -0.37 9.71
C TRP A 109 -18.63 0.73 10.47
N THR A 110 -19.88 1.01 10.14
CA THR A 110 -20.68 2.08 10.79
C THR A 110 -20.68 1.98 12.33
N ASP A 111 -20.71 0.76 12.86
CA ASP A 111 -20.73 0.48 14.30
C ASP A 111 -19.35 0.18 14.90
N TYR A 112 -18.26 0.29 14.12
CA TYR A 112 -16.91 -0.01 14.59
C TYR A 112 -16.39 1.06 15.56
N HIS A 113 -15.50 0.62 16.45
CA HIS A 113 -14.80 1.48 17.39
C HIS A 113 -13.44 1.89 16.83
N VAL A 114 -13.05 3.14 17.08
CA VAL A 114 -11.67 3.58 16.82
C VAL A 114 -10.76 3.02 17.90
N ILE A 115 -9.76 2.26 17.47
CA ILE A 115 -8.70 1.71 18.32
C ILE A 115 -7.47 2.59 18.19
N GLU A 116 -6.79 2.84 19.32
CA GLU A 116 -5.51 3.54 19.38
C GLU A 116 -4.43 2.48 19.62
N LEU A 117 -3.46 2.42 18.71
CA LEU A 117 -2.40 1.43 18.67
C LEU A 117 -1.06 2.14 18.83
N PRO A 118 -0.28 1.89 19.89
CA PRO A 118 1.07 2.45 20.00
C PRO A 118 1.92 2.05 18.80
N VAL A 119 2.67 3.01 18.22
CA VAL A 119 3.52 2.76 17.04
C VAL A 119 4.49 1.59 17.25
N GLU A 120 5.04 1.46 18.45
CA GLU A 120 5.92 0.34 18.83
C GLU A 120 5.23 -1.03 18.69
N LEU A 121 3.93 -1.11 19.02
CA LEU A 121 3.15 -2.34 18.89
C LEU A 121 2.77 -2.58 17.42
N PHE A 122 2.53 -1.52 16.67
CA PHE A 122 2.31 -1.59 15.22
C PHE A 122 3.52 -2.20 14.52
N LEU A 123 4.72 -1.65 14.75
CA LEU A 123 5.97 -2.13 14.16
C LEU A 123 6.32 -3.57 14.56
N LYS A 124 6.19 -3.92 15.85
CA LYS A 124 6.70 -5.21 16.36
C LYS A 124 5.73 -6.37 16.28
N ARG A 125 4.45 -6.11 16.01
CA ARG A 125 3.43 -7.17 15.97
C ARG A 125 2.50 -7.07 14.78
N TRP A 126 2.02 -5.88 14.45
CA TRP A 126 1.06 -5.76 13.37
C TRP A 126 1.72 -5.92 12.00
N LEU A 127 2.77 -5.14 11.70
CA LEU A 127 3.45 -5.25 10.41
C LEU A 127 3.99 -6.67 10.14
N PRO A 128 4.65 -7.36 11.09
CA PRO A 128 5.05 -8.76 10.89
C PRO A 128 3.88 -9.71 10.61
N ASN A 129 2.77 -9.57 11.34
CA ASN A 129 1.60 -10.42 11.12
C ASN A 129 0.92 -10.14 9.77
N VAL A 130 0.88 -8.87 9.33
CA VAL A 130 0.37 -8.48 8.00
C VAL A 130 1.18 -9.20 6.91
N SER A 131 2.51 -9.18 7.03
CA SER A 131 3.41 -9.92 6.13
C SER A 131 3.19 -11.44 6.19
N GLU A 132 3.12 -12.03 7.40
CA GLU A 132 2.90 -13.47 7.59
C GLU A 132 1.57 -13.96 7.03
N ASP A 133 0.53 -13.12 7.08
CA ASP A 133 -0.81 -13.42 6.57
C ASP A 133 -0.97 -13.04 5.07
N GLU A 134 0.10 -12.58 4.40
CA GLU A 134 0.11 -12.14 2.99
C GLU A 134 -0.91 -11.02 2.70
N LEU A 135 -1.10 -10.09 3.65
CA LEU A 135 -2.04 -8.97 3.57
C LEU A 135 -1.33 -7.64 3.24
N LEU A 136 -2.08 -6.64 2.78
CA LEU A 136 -1.59 -5.28 2.56
C LEU A 136 -2.00 -4.31 3.67
N CYS A 137 -1.28 -3.19 3.76
CA CYS A 137 -1.61 -2.05 4.62
C CYS A 137 -2.36 -0.96 3.83
N GLY A 138 -3.60 -0.66 4.22
CA GLY A 138 -4.38 0.45 3.69
C GLY A 138 -4.15 1.72 4.50
N LEU A 139 -3.59 2.77 3.90
CA LEU A 139 -3.14 3.96 4.62
C LEU A 139 -4.07 5.15 4.46
N ASP A 140 -4.54 5.69 5.59
CA ASP A 140 -5.30 6.95 5.64
C ASP A 140 -6.44 7.03 4.62
N TRP A 141 -7.15 5.92 4.44
CA TRP A 141 -8.27 5.85 3.51
C TRP A 141 -9.27 6.98 3.79
N SER A 142 -9.78 7.54 2.70
CA SER A 142 -10.76 8.62 2.75
C SER A 142 -12.16 8.09 3.07
N SER A 143 -13.11 8.99 3.35
CA SER A 143 -14.52 8.61 3.54
C SER A 143 -15.18 7.96 2.32
N GLY A 144 -14.51 7.96 1.17
CA GLY A 144 -14.92 7.21 -0.02
C GLY A 144 -14.43 5.76 -0.03
N LEU A 145 -13.77 5.29 1.05
CA LEU A 145 -13.13 3.97 1.16
C LEU A 145 -12.09 3.74 0.06
N VAL A 146 -11.29 4.78 -0.19
CA VAL A 146 -10.19 4.76 -1.16
C VAL A 146 -8.97 5.38 -0.49
N GLY A 147 -7.83 4.73 -0.65
CA GLY A 147 -6.51 5.21 -0.25
C GLY A 147 -5.41 4.32 -0.84
N LEU A 148 -4.17 4.58 -0.43
CA LEU A 148 -3.03 3.76 -0.82
C LEU A 148 -3.09 2.39 -0.13
N GLU A 149 -2.65 1.36 -0.84
CA GLU A 149 -2.48 -0.02 -0.37
C GLU A 149 -1.04 -0.41 -0.69
N ASP A 150 -0.26 -0.83 0.30
CA ASP A 150 1.14 -1.20 0.10
C ASP A 150 1.58 -2.26 1.12
N ASP A 151 2.73 -2.85 0.89
CA ASP A 151 3.29 -3.91 1.72
C ASP A 151 3.70 -3.40 3.11
N SER A 152 3.61 -4.29 4.10
CA SER A 152 4.10 -3.99 5.45
C SER A 152 5.61 -3.75 5.49
N GLU A 153 6.38 -4.32 4.54
CA GLU A 153 7.82 -4.09 4.42
C GLU A 153 8.12 -2.64 4.04
N THR A 154 7.39 -2.07 3.08
CA THR A 154 7.48 -0.66 2.72
C THR A 154 7.20 0.22 3.96
N MET A 155 6.20 -0.13 4.77
CA MET A 155 5.89 0.63 5.99
C MET A 155 7.03 0.58 7.01
N LEU A 156 7.70 -0.57 7.15
CA LEU A 156 8.87 -0.72 8.02
C LEU A 156 10.02 0.16 7.53
N GLU A 157 10.32 0.17 6.23
CA GLU A 157 11.40 0.97 5.66
C GLU A 157 11.23 2.49 5.91
N PHE A 158 9.99 2.99 5.92
CA PHE A 158 9.73 4.41 6.17
C PHE A 158 9.68 4.79 7.66
N LEU A 159 9.57 3.82 8.58
CA LEU A 159 9.44 4.05 10.02
C LEU A 159 10.69 3.62 10.83
N GLU A 160 11.69 3.01 10.19
CA GLU A 160 13.00 2.65 10.77
C GLU A 160 14.08 3.73 10.56
#